data_AF-A0A368GE45-F1
#
_entry.id   AF-A0A368GE45-F1
#
_cell.length_a   1.000
_cell.length_b   1.000
_cell.length_c   1.000
_cell.angle_alpha   90.00
_cell.angle_beta   90.00
_cell.angle_gamma   90.00
#
_symmetry.space_group_name_H-M   'P 1'
#
loop_
_entity.id
_entity.type
_entity.pdbx_description
1 polymer ?
#
loop_
_entity_poly.entity_id
_entity_poly.type
_entity_poly.pdbx_seq_one_letter_code
_entity_poly.pdbx_strand_id
1 'polypeptide(L)' 'MKLARGAIDLARSERCDWVATAATALASQEIFIRMKFNTLYEIPYNAFLENGKAVFRNLHDYCQGGKFMALRLRA' A
#
# COMPACT_ATOMS: atom_id res chain seq x y z
N MET A 1 -10.30 6.40 8.20
CA MET A 1 -10.25 6.87 6.79
C MET A 1 -10.08 8.39 6.61
N LYS A 2 -10.33 9.24 7.62
CA LYS A 2 -10.23 10.71 7.48
C LYS A 2 -8.86 11.20 6.99
N LEU A 3 -7.77 10.63 7.49
CA LEU A 3 -6.40 10.99 7.11
C LEU A 3 -6.09 10.69 5.64
N ALA A 4 -6.34 9.45 5.19
CA ALA A 4 -6.09 9.07 3.80
C ALA A 4 -6.93 9.89 2.80
N ARG A 5 -8.19 10.19 3.14
CA ARG A 5 -9.03 11.05 2.30
C ARG A 5 -8.50 12.48 2.25
N GLY A 6 -8.14 13.07 3.40
CA GLY A 6 -7.54 14.40 3.46
C GLY A 6 -6.23 14.51 2.67
N ALA A 7 -5.39 13.48 2.70
CA ALA A 7 -4.16 13.45 1.89
C ALA A 7 -4.44 13.43 0.38
N ILE A 8 -5.47 12.70 -0.06
CA ILE A 8 -5.90 12.68 -1.46
C ILE A 8 -6.48 14.03 -1.88
N ASP A 9 -7.30 14.64 -1.03
CA ASP A 9 -7.90 15.93 -1.32
C ASP A 9 -6.83 17.04 -1.41
N LEU A 10 -5.83 17.01 -0.53
CA LEU A 10 -4.65 17.87 -0.61
C LEU A 10 -3.85 17.62 -1.90
N ALA A 11 -3.57 16.36 -2.25
CA ALA A 11 -2.85 16.05 -3.48
C ALA A 11 -3.61 16.55 -4.73
N ARG A 12 -4.95 16.50 -4.72
CA ARG A 12 -5.77 17.10 -5.79
C ARG A 12 -5.64 18.62 -5.84
N SER A 13 -5.67 19.31 -4.69
CA SER A 13 -5.52 20.78 -4.65
C SER A 13 -4.14 21.22 -5.13
N GLU A 14 -3.10 20.46 -4.77
CA GLU A 14 -1.70 20.66 -5.19
C GLU A 14 -1.40 20.13 -6.59
N ARG A 15 -2.45 19.78 -7.34
CA ARG A 15 -2.33 19.42 -8.74
C ARG A 15 -1.46 18.19 -9.02
N CYS A 16 -1.39 17.25 -8.08
CA CYS A 16 -0.71 15.96 -8.28
C CYS A 16 -1.50 15.06 -9.24
N ASP A 17 -0.78 14.26 -10.03
CA ASP A 17 -1.38 13.28 -10.94
C ASP A 17 -1.64 11.93 -10.27
N TRP A 18 -0.86 11.61 -9.24
CA TRP A 18 -0.88 10.32 -8.54
C TRP A 18 -0.70 10.51 -7.04
N VAL A 19 -1.29 9.59 -6.28
CA VAL A 19 -0.95 9.34 -4.89
C VAL A 19 -0.52 7.89 -4.79
N ALA A 20 0.60 7.61 -4.14
CA ALA A 20 1.09 6.26 -3.94
C ALA A 20 1.34 5.97 -2.46
N THR A 21 1.33 4.69 -2.11
CA THR A 21 1.54 4.22 -0.74
C THR A 21 2.18 2.83 -0.73
N ALA A 22 2.94 2.53 0.31
CA ALA A 22 3.40 1.19 0.63
C ALA A 22 2.50 0.63 1.75
N ALA A 23 1.64 -0.32 1.41
CA ALA A 23 0.70 -0.95 2.32
C ALA A 23 1.25 -2.31 2.79
N THR A 24 1.81 -2.33 4.00
CA THR A 24 2.52 -3.48 4.59
C THR A 24 1.69 -4.28 5.61
N ALA A 25 0.50 -3.81 5.97
CA ALA A 25 -0.41 -4.50 6.87
C ALA A 25 -1.67 -4.90 6.12
N LEU A 26 -2.30 -6.01 6.49
CA LEU A 26 -3.53 -6.47 5.85
C LEU A 26 -4.63 -5.39 5.92
N ALA A 27 -4.79 -4.77 7.09
CA ALA A 27 -5.77 -3.71 7.31
C ALA A 27 -5.52 -2.47 6.44
N SER A 28 -4.26 -2.06 6.25
CA SER A 28 -3.97 -0.89 5.42
C SER A 28 -4.20 -1.17 3.93
N GLN A 29 -3.86 -2.38 3.46
CA GLN A 29 -4.18 -2.80 2.09
C GLN A 29 -5.69 -2.74 1.82
N GLU A 30 -6.51 -3.27 2.72
CA GLU A 30 -7.97 -3.21 2.56
C GLU A 30 -8.51 -1.78 2.51
N ILE A 31 -8.00 -0.88 3.36
CA ILE A 31 -8.38 0.53 3.34
C ILE A 31 -8.12 1.13 1.96
N PHE A 32 -6.92 0.94 1.41
CA PHE A 32 -6.55 1.54 0.13
C PHE A 32 -7.26 0.88 -1.06
N ILE A 33 -7.54 -0.43 -1.02
CA ILE A 33 -8.40 -1.12 -1.99
C ILE A 33 -9.79 -0.48 -2.04
N ARG A 34 -10.42 -0.25 -0.87
CA ARG A 34 -11.73 0.42 -0.78
C ARG A 34 -11.69 1.84 -1.33
N MET A 35 -10.53 2.50 -1.28
CA MET A 35 -10.28 3.82 -1.83
C MET A 35 -9.85 3.81 -3.31
N LYS A 36 -9.95 2.67 -4.00
CA LYS A 36 -9.65 2.48 -5.43
C LYS A 36 -8.16 2.67 -5.79
N PHE A 37 -7.26 2.50 -4.83
CA PHE A 37 -5.86 2.32 -5.17
C PHE A 37 -5.67 0.96 -5.84
N ASN A 38 -4.88 0.93 -6.91
CA ASN A 38 -4.47 -0.29 -7.58
C ASN A 38 -3.10 -0.73 -7.06
N THR A 39 -2.89 -2.03 -6.92
CA THR A 39 -1.55 -2.56 -6.64
C THR A 39 -0.73 -2.49 -7.92
N LEU A 40 0.38 -1.77 -7.89
CA LEU A 40 1.32 -1.68 -9.00
C LEU A 40 2.47 -2.67 -8.85
N TYR A 41 2.83 -3.01 -7.61
CA TYR A 41 3.87 -3.99 -7.32
C TYR A 41 3.61 -4.65 -5.96
N GLU A 42 3.91 -5.94 -5.85
CA GLU A 42 3.77 -6.72 -4.61
C GLU A 42 5.04 -7.50 -4.34
N ILE A 43 5.49 -7.47 -3.09
CA ILE A 43 6.60 -8.30 -2.60
C ILE A 43 6.01 -9.32 -1.62
N PRO A 44 5.95 -10.61 -2.02
CA PRO A 44 5.62 -11.67 -1.09
C PRO A 44 6.63 -11.69 0.06
N TYR A 45 6.14 -11.72 1.30
CA TYR A 45 7.00 -11.65 2.48
C TYR A 45 7.94 -12.84 2.64
N ASN A 46 7.51 -14.01 2.17
CA ASN A 46 8.35 -15.21 2.11
C ASN A 46 9.52 -15.11 1.12
N ALA A 47 9.44 -14.20 0.13
CA ALA A 47 10.48 -13.95 -0.85
C ALA A 47 11.50 -12.89 -0.38
N PHE A 48 11.19 -12.14 0.69
CA PHE A 48 12.12 -11.19 1.27
C PHE A 48 13.08 -11.91 2.23
N LEU A 49 14.29 -12.17 1.74
CA LEU A 49 15.32 -12.94 2.44
C LEU A 49 16.47 -12.02 2.88
N GLU A 50 16.91 -12.17 4.11
CA GLU A 50 18.19 -11.63 4.59
C GLU A 50 19.10 -12.82 4.93
N ASN A 51 20.27 -12.88 4.29
CA ASN A 51 21.20 -14.02 4.42
C ASN A 51 20.54 -15.38 4.13
N GLY A 52 19.68 -15.45 3.10
CA GLY A 52 18.95 -16.66 2.70
C GLY A 52 17.79 -17.04 3.63
N LYS A 53 17.47 -16.22 4.63
CA LYS A 53 16.41 -16.48 5.60
C LYS A 53 15.30 -15.45 5.44
N ALA A 54 14.05 -15.92 5.30
CA ALA A 54 12.89 -15.02 5.28
C ALA A 54 12.87 -14.14 6.54
N VAL A 55 12.71 -12.83 6.38
CA VAL A 55 12.69 -11.89 7.51
C VAL A 55 11.30 -11.83 8.13
N PHE A 56 10.28 -11.75 7.28
CA PHE A 56 8.89 -11.63 7.69
C PHE A 56 8.27 -13.03 7.85
N ARG A 57 8.02 -13.44 9.10
CA ARG A 57 7.43 -14.75 9.46
C ARG A 57 6.41 -14.56 10.57
N ASN A 58 5.38 -15.41 10.61
CA ASN A 58 4.37 -15.44 11.68
C ASN A 58 3.75 -14.06 11.97
N LEU A 59 3.39 -13.32 10.92
CA LEU A 59 2.80 -12.00 11.08
C LEU A 59 1.43 -12.11 11.76
N HIS A 60 1.23 -11.31 12.81
CA HIS A 60 0.03 -11.32 13.65
C HIS A 60 -1.26 -10.96 12.89
N ASP A 61 -1.13 -10.23 11.78
CA ASP A 61 -2.23 -9.81 10.92
C ASP A 61 -2.42 -10.71 9.69
N TYR A 62 -1.68 -11.83 9.62
CA TYR A 62 -1.69 -12.80 8.51
C TYR A 62 -1.37 -12.19 7.13
N CYS A 63 -0.80 -10.98 7.08
CA CYS A 63 -0.45 -10.35 5.82
C CYS A 63 0.62 -11.19 5.08
N GLN A 64 0.48 -11.31 3.76
CA GLN A 64 1.33 -12.21 2.95
C GLN A 64 2.36 -11.47 2.10
N GLY A 65 2.26 -10.15 2.00
CA GLY A 65 3.19 -9.35 1.21
C GLY A 65 2.96 -7.86 1.38
N GLY A 66 3.99 -7.07 1.11
CA GLY A 66 3.89 -5.61 1.05
C GLY A 66 3.46 -5.18 -0.35
N LYS A 67 2.49 -4.26 -0.43
CA LYS A 67 1.96 -3.77 -1.71
C LYS A 67 2.32 -2.31 -1.93
N PHE A 68 2.98 -2.03 -3.05
CA PHE A 68 3.04 -0.68 -3.59
C PHE A 68 1.76 -0.42 -4.37
N MET A 69 0.97 0.53 -3.89
CA MET A 69 -0.34 0.84 -4.43
C MET A 69 -0.42 2.30 -4.86
N ALA A 70 -1.15 2.59 -5.93
CA ALA A 70 -1.32 3.96 -6.41
C ALA A 70 -2.76 4.25 -6.85
N LEU A 71 -3.17 5.49 -6.63
CA LEU A 71 -4.41 6.08 -7.11
C LEU A 71 -4.06 7.17 -8.11
N ARG A 72 -4.58 7.04 -9.33
CA ARG A 72 -4.53 8.09 -10.33
C ARG A 72 -5.56 9.16 -9.99
N LEU A 73 -5.13 10.42 -9.89
CA LEU A 73 -6.02 11.56 -9.61
C LEU A 73 -6.51 12.24 -10.88
N ARG A 74 -5.75 12.16 -11.97
CA ARG A 74 -6.11 12.71 -13.29
C ARG A 74 -5.93 11.68 -14.39
N ALA A 75 -6.94 11.58 -15.24
CA ALA A 75 -6.94 10.74 -16.44
C ALA A 75 -6.12 11.37 -17.58
#